data_AF-C6E2D6-F1
#
_entry.id   AF-C6E2D6-F1
#
_cell.length_a   1.000
_cell.length_b   1.000
_cell.length_c   1.000
_cell.angle_alpha   90.00
_cell.angle_beta   90.00
_cell.angle_gamma   90.00
#
_symmetry.space_group_name_H-M   'P 1'
#
loop_
_entity.id
_entity.type
_entity.pdbx_description
1 polymer ?
#
loop_
_entity_poly.entity_id
_entity_poly.type
_entity_poly.pdbx_seq_one_letter_code
_entity_poly.pdbx_strand_id
1 'polypeptide(L)'
;MPLDEKELLARDAKRNIGEELLQAVRDIKAGKANHVSTLEISPIAEARQKIGLSQSEFAKMLGVSLRTLQEWEQGRRTPSGAAKSLIAIAIKKPEVIKEILAA
;
A
#
# COMPACT_ATOMS: atom_id res chain seq x y z
N MET A 1 1.41 -18.10 -30.36
CA MET A 1 2.57 -17.26 -30.71
C MET A 1 2.19 -15.81 -30.46
N PRO A 2 3.10 -14.95 -29.96
CA PRO A 2 2.83 -13.51 -29.94
C PRO A 2 2.60 -13.01 -31.38
N LEU A 3 1.69 -12.05 -31.57
CA LEU A 3 1.38 -11.49 -32.89
C LEU A 3 2.61 -10.81 -33.48
N ASP A 4 2.75 -10.86 -34.80
CA ASP A 4 3.78 -10.11 -35.52
C ASP A 4 3.43 -8.62 -35.64
N GLU A 5 4.39 -7.80 -36.06
CA GLU A 5 4.24 -6.34 -36.13
C GLU A 5 3.10 -5.90 -37.07
N LYS A 6 2.90 -6.61 -38.19
CA LYS A 6 1.84 -6.29 -39.15
C LYS A 6 0.47 -6.60 -38.56
N GLU A 7 0.36 -7.71 -37.86
CA GLU A 7 -0.85 -8.12 -37.17
C GLU A 7 -1.22 -7.15 -36.03
N LEU A 8 -0.22 -6.66 -35.28
CA LEU A 8 -0.42 -5.65 -34.23
C LEU A 8 -0.93 -4.33 -34.81
N LEU A 9 -0.33 -3.84 -35.90
CA LEU A 9 -0.77 -2.62 -36.58
C LEU A 9 -2.19 -2.76 -37.13
N ALA A 10 -2.51 -3.90 -37.74
CA ALA A 10 -3.85 -4.17 -38.26
C ALA A 10 -4.91 -4.26 -37.14
N ARG A 11 -4.54 -4.81 -35.97
CA ARG A 11 -5.38 -4.82 -34.77
C ARG A 11 -5.62 -3.41 -34.25
N ASP A 12 -4.55 -2.65 -34.02
CA ASP A 12 -4.65 -1.34 -33.38
C ASP A 12 -5.30 -0.29 -34.30
N ALA A 13 -5.17 -0.43 -35.63
CA ALA A 13 -5.89 0.40 -36.60
C ALA A 13 -7.43 0.26 -36.52
N LYS A 14 -7.94 -0.84 -35.97
CA LYS A 14 -9.38 -1.09 -35.81
C LYS A 14 -9.90 -0.78 -34.40
N ARG A 15 -9.03 -0.38 -33.47
CA ARG A 15 -9.39 -0.16 -32.07
C ARG A 15 -9.76 1.29 -31.80
N ASN A 16 -10.78 1.46 -30.96
CA ASN A 16 -11.13 2.76 -30.39
C ASN A 16 -10.68 2.81 -28.93
N ILE A 17 -9.43 3.22 -28.72
CA ILE A 17 -8.82 3.26 -27.38
C ILE A 17 -9.62 4.15 -26.41
N GLY A 18 -10.20 5.25 -26.90
CA GLY A 18 -11.00 6.16 -26.06
C GLY A 18 -12.26 5.47 -25.51
N GLU A 19 -12.96 4.71 -26.35
CA GLU A 19 -14.14 3.94 -25.94
C GLU A 19 -13.78 2.80 -24.97
N GLU A 20 -12.67 2.10 -25.24
CA GLU A 20 -12.16 1.05 -24.36
C GLU A 20 -11.80 1.60 -22.96
N LEU A 21 -11.16 2.77 -22.88
CA LEU A 21 -10.83 3.42 -21.60
C LEU A 21 -12.09 3.85 -20.83
N LEU A 22 -13.07 4.42 -21.53
CA LEU A 22 -14.36 4.77 -20.92
C LEU A 22 -15.08 3.54 -20.39
N GLN A 23 -15.05 2.44 -21.14
CA GLN A 23 -15.64 1.18 -20.72
C GLN A 23 -14.94 0.61 -19.48
N ALA A 24 -13.61 0.65 -19.43
CA ALA A 24 -12.84 0.23 -18.25
C ALA A 24 -13.21 1.03 -16.99
N VAL A 25 -13.38 2.35 -17.09
CA VAL A 25 -13.83 3.18 -15.95
C VAL A 25 -15.24 2.79 -15.50
N ARG A 26 -16.16 2.50 -16.43
CA ARG A 26 -17.51 2.04 -16.10
C ARG A 26 -17.49 0.69 -15.40
N ASP A 27 -16.67 -0.24 -15.89
CA ASP A 27 -16.53 -1.57 -15.30
C ASP A 27 -15.95 -1.48 -13.88
N ILE A 28 -14.93 -0.64 -13.64
CA ILE A 28 -14.40 -0.35 -12.30
C ILE A 28 -15.50 0.22 -11.38
N LYS A 29 -16.27 1.21 -11.85
CA LYS A 29 -17.38 1.79 -11.08
C LYS A 29 -18.49 0.78 -10.78
N ALA A 30 -18.72 -0.17 -11.69
CA ALA A 30 -19.67 -1.26 -11.52
C ALA A 30 -19.13 -2.42 -10.68
N GLY A 31 -17.89 -2.33 -10.17
CA GLY A 31 -17.25 -3.38 -9.38
C GLY A 31 -16.82 -4.61 -10.20
N LYS A 32 -16.82 -4.53 -11.53
CA LYS A 32 -16.33 -5.58 -12.42
C LYS A 32 -14.80 -5.55 -12.46
N ALA A 33 -14.18 -6.23 -11.51
CA ALA A 33 -12.74 -6.44 -11.49
C ALA A 33 -12.41 -7.84 -12.04
N ASN A 34 -11.62 -7.89 -13.12
CA ASN A 34 -11.09 -9.16 -13.66
C ASN A 34 -10.13 -9.85 -12.68
N HIS A 35 -9.42 -9.07 -11.87
CA HIS A 35 -8.49 -9.57 -10.86
C HIS A 35 -8.60 -8.70 -9.61
N VAL A 36 -8.88 -9.33 -8.48
CA VAL A 36 -8.83 -8.71 -7.16
C VAL A 36 -7.63 -9.27 -6.43
N SER A 37 -6.62 -8.43 -6.19
CA SER A 37 -5.49 -8.80 -5.34
C SER A 37 -5.84 -8.44 -3.90
N THR A 38 -5.99 -9.44 -3.04
CA THR A 38 -6.07 -9.23 -1.60
C THR A 38 -4.66 -8.98 -1.07
N LEU A 39 -4.34 -7.70 -0.82
CA LEU A 39 -3.07 -7.33 -0.19
C LEU A 39 -3.20 -7.51 1.32
N GLU A 40 -2.45 -8.43 1.90
CA GLU A 40 -2.31 -8.48 3.35
C GLU A 40 -1.50 -7.28 3.82
N ILE A 41 -2.16 -6.39 4.56
CA ILE A 41 -1.50 -5.23 5.17
C ILE A 41 -0.66 -5.75 6.34
N SER A 42 0.63 -5.42 6.36
CA SER A 42 1.49 -5.75 7.50
C SER A 42 0.91 -5.17 8.80
N PRO A 43 0.91 -5.93 9.92
CA PRO A 43 0.43 -5.43 11.21
C PRO A 43 1.09 -4.12 11.65
N ILE A 44 2.31 -3.86 11.18
CA ILE A 44 3.07 -2.63 11.45
C ILE A 44 2.46 -1.44 10.70
N ALA A 45 2.09 -1.65 9.43
CA ALA A 45 1.42 -0.64 8.63
C ALA A 45 0.01 -0.35 9.17
N GLU A 46 -0.69 -1.37 9.66
CA GLU A 46 -1.98 -1.22 10.33
C GLU A 46 -1.85 -0.39 11.62
N ALA A 47 -0.85 -0.67 12.45
CA ALA A 47 -0.55 0.10 13.67
C ALA A 47 -0.34 1.59 13.35
N ARG A 48 0.47 1.87 12.33
CA ARG A 48 0.72 3.24 11.85
C ARG A 48 -0.56 3.93 11.38
N GLN A 49 -1.37 3.25 10.57
CA GLN A 49 -2.61 3.81 10.06
C GLN A 49 -3.63 4.09 11.17
N LYS A 50 -3.74 3.24 12.20
CA LYS A 50 -4.60 3.49 13.36
C LYS A 50 -4.24 4.76 14.13
N ILE A 51 -2.94 5.08 14.20
CA ILE A 51 -2.48 6.32 14.83
C ILE A 51 -2.66 7.51 13.88
N GLY A 52 -2.73 7.28 12.56
CA GLY A 52 -2.92 8.33 11.56
C GLY A 52 -1.63 9.01 11.12
N LEU A 53 -0.49 8.32 11.24
CA LEU A 53 0.83 8.86 10.89
C LEU A 53 1.27 8.43 9.48
N SER A 54 2.00 9.31 8.80
CA SER A 54 2.80 8.95 7.64
C SER A 54 3.95 8.01 8.02
N GLN A 55 4.55 7.34 7.04
CA GLN A 55 5.71 6.47 7.29
C GLN A 55 6.88 7.26 7.91
N SER A 56 7.12 8.49 7.46
CA SER A 56 8.22 9.31 7.99
C SER A 56 7.97 9.73 9.43
N GLU A 57 6.75 10.11 9.80
CA GLU A 57 6.38 10.46 11.18
C GLU A 57 6.45 9.24 12.11
N PHE A 58 5.94 8.09 11.67
CA PHE A 58 5.99 6.87 12.47
C PHE A 58 7.42 6.35 12.65
N ALA A 59 8.26 6.46 11.62
CA ALA A 59 9.69 6.13 11.71
C ALA A 59 10.42 7.04 12.71
N LYS A 60 10.13 8.35 12.69
CA LYS A 60 10.67 9.30 13.68
C LYS A 60 10.23 8.95 15.11
N MET A 61 8.96 8.65 15.31
CA MET A 61 8.43 8.23 16.62
C MET A 61 9.13 6.97 17.15
N LEU A 62 9.38 5.99 16.29
CA LEU A 62 10.09 4.76 16.63
C LEU A 62 11.61 4.93 16.75
N GLY A 63 12.16 6.11 16.42
CA GLY A 63 13.60 6.37 16.43
C GLY A 63 14.39 5.59 15.37
N VAL A 64 13.77 5.29 14.22
CA VAL A 64 14.40 4.54 13.12
C VAL A 64 14.36 5.31 11.80
N SER A 65 15.18 4.89 10.84
CA SER A 65 15.14 5.48 9.50
C SER A 65 13.83 5.12 8.77
N LEU A 66 13.38 5.99 7.85
CA LEU A 66 12.26 5.69 6.95
C LEU A 66 12.47 4.36 6.22
N ARG A 67 13.71 4.12 5.75
CA ARG A 67 14.07 2.88 5.07
C ARG A 67 13.85 1.66 5.97
N THR A 68 14.26 1.75 7.24
CA THR A 68 14.07 0.67 8.22
C THR A 68 12.58 0.34 8.39
N LEU A 69 11.72 1.35 8.56
CA LEU A 69 10.28 1.13 8.66
C LEU A 69 9.72 0.48 7.39
N GLN A 70 10.14 0.91 6.21
CA GLN A 70 9.69 0.34 4.94
C GLN A 70 10.09 -1.13 4.78
N GLU A 71 11.30 -1.51 5.19
CA GLU A 71 11.74 -2.91 5.20
C GLU A 71 10.87 -3.77 6.15
N TRP A 72 10.39 -3.20 7.26
CA TRP A 72 9.49 -3.87 8.19
C TRP A 72 8.06 -3.99 7.66
N GLU A 73 7.48 -2.91 7.14
CA GLU A 73 6.13 -2.91 6.57
C GLU A 73 6.01 -3.83 5.34
N GLN A 74 7.10 -3.99 4.59
CA GLN A 74 7.16 -4.89 3.42
C GLN A 74 7.59 -6.32 3.79
N GLY A 75 7.80 -6.62 5.07
CA GLY A 75 8.13 -7.98 5.55
C GLY A 75 9.54 -8.46 5.21
N ARG A 76 10.42 -7.61 4.69
CA ARG A 76 11.82 -7.96 4.35
C ARG A 76 12.73 -8.06 5.57
N ARG A 77 12.39 -7.34 6.64
CA ARG A 77 13.11 -7.41 7.93
C ARG A 77 12.13 -7.45 9.10
N THR A 78 12.62 -7.97 10.21
CA THR A 78 11.87 -7.99 11.47
C THR A 78 12.31 -6.86 12.39
N PRO A 79 11.38 -6.23 13.14
CA PRO A 79 11.75 -5.22 14.14
C PRO A 79 12.54 -5.81 15.30
N SER A 80 13.34 -4.98 15.97
CA SER A 80 14.00 -5.34 17.22
C SER A 80 12.97 -5.62 18.32
N GLY A 81 13.37 -6.28 19.42
CA GLY A 81 12.47 -6.55 20.55
C GLY A 81 11.81 -5.28 21.11
N ALA A 82 12.59 -4.22 21.31
CA ALA A 82 12.07 -2.93 21.78
C ALA A 82 11.07 -2.31 20.78
N ALA A 83 11.37 -2.35 19.48
CA ALA A 83 10.48 -1.84 18.45
C ALA A 83 9.16 -2.65 18.40
N LYS A 84 9.21 -3.99 18.55
CA LYS A 84 8.01 -4.82 18.64
C LYS A 84 7.12 -4.42 19.82
N SER A 85 7.71 -4.14 20.99
CA SER A 85 6.96 -3.68 22.16
C SER A 85 6.29 -2.33 21.92
N LEU A 86 7.00 -1.36 21.34
CA LEU A 86 6.43 -0.05 21.00
C LEU A 86 5.32 -0.16 19.96
N ILE A 87 5.50 -0.99 18.92
CA ILE A 87 4.47 -1.26 17.92
C ILE A 87 3.25 -1.93 18.57
N ALA A 88 3.45 -2.86 19.51
CA ALA A 88 2.34 -3.49 20.23
C ALA A 88 1.56 -2.49 21.10
N ILE A 89 2.25 -1.52 21.72
CA ILE A 89 1.61 -0.41 22.45
C ILE A 89 0.82 0.46 21.48
N ALA A 90 1.43 0.83 20.34
CA ALA A 90 0.77 1.57 19.27
C ALA A 90 -0.52 0.91 18.75
N ILE A 91 -0.57 -0.43 18.71
CA ILE A 91 -1.76 -1.19 18.34
C ILE A 91 -2.82 -1.18 19.45
N LYS A 92 -2.42 -1.41 20.70
CA LYS A 92 -3.35 -1.61 21.83
C LYS A 92 -3.86 -0.31 22.44
N LYS A 93 -3.05 0.74 22.42
CA LYS A 93 -3.27 2.04 23.08
C LYS A 93 -2.79 3.21 22.22
N PRO A 94 -3.37 3.41 21.02
CA PRO A 94 -2.96 4.48 20.11
C PRO A 94 -3.11 5.89 20.72
N GLU A 95 -4.04 6.08 21.65
CA GLU A 95 -4.26 7.34 22.38
C GLU A 95 -3.04 7.81 23.16
N VAL A 96 -2.32 6.88 23.82
CA VAL A 96 -1.10 7.22 24.58
C VAL A 96 -0.01 7.77 23.67
N ILE A 97 0.14 7.17 22.48
CA ILE A 97 1.12 7.67 21.49
C ILE A 97 0.70 9.05 20.99
N LYS A 98 -0.59 9.26 20.70
CA LYS A 98 -1.11 10.56 20.25
C LYS A 98 -0.93 11.65 21.30
N GLU A 99 -1.17 11.35 22.58
CA GLU A 99 -0.94 12.26 23.69
C GLU A 99 0.53 12.66 23.81
N ILE A 100 1.45 11.69 23.73
CA ILE A 100 2.89 11.94 23.78
C ILE A 100 3.36 12.81 22.60
N LEU A 101 2.80 12.61 21.41
CA LEU A 101 3.16 13.38 20.20
C LEU A 101 2.53 14.79 20.16
N ALA A 102 1.47 15.03 20.94
CA ALA A 102 0.81 16.33 21.04
C ALA A 102 1.44 17.24 22.10
N ALA A 103 2.30 16.69 22.96
CA ALA A 103 3.07 17.40 23.97
C ALA A 103 4.37 17.98 23.40
#